data_AF-A0A450TR59-F1
#
_entry.id   AF-A0A450TR59-F1
#
_cell.length_a   1.000
_cell.length_b   1.000
_cell.length_c   1.000
_cell.angle_alpha   90.00
_cell.angle_beta   90.00
_cell.angle_gamma   90.00
#
_symmetry.space_group_name_H-M   'P 1'
#
loop_
_entity.id
_entity.type
_entity.pdbx_description
1 polymer ?
#
loop_
_entity_poly.entity_id
_entity_poly.type
_entity_poly.pdbx_seq_one_letter_code
_entity_poly.pdbx_strand_id
1 'polypeptide(L)'
;MTITELELIERDSKRDIWQETLDAVVAIKAGKTGHVETVELPSVTRARQGVGLSQSRFAALLGVSVRTLQDWEQGRRKPSGAANSLIRIARERPDVLREVFE
;
A
#
# COMPACT_ATOMS: atom_id res chain seq x y z
N MET A 1 14.31 15.84 -25.07
CA MET A 1 15.70 16.34 -25.04
C MET A 1 16.21 16.18 -23.63
N THR A 2 17.41 15.62 -23.45
CA THR A 2 18.06 15.51 -22.15
C THR A 2 18.72 16.85 -21.81
N ILE A 3 18.38 17.41 -20.65
CA ILE A 3 18.99 18.65 -20.13
C ILE A 3 20.48 18.39 -19.83
N THR A 4 21.35 19.33 -20.21
CA THR A 4 22.79 19.27 -19.90
C THR A 4 23.07 19.66 -18.45
N GLU A 5 24.23 19.28 -17.92
CA GLU A 5 24.59 19.56 -16.52
C GLU A 5 24.62 21.06 -16.20
N LEU A 6 25.13 21.88 -17.11
CA LEU A 6 25.17 23.34 -16.96
C LEU A 6 23.76 23.95 -16.89
N GLU A 7 22.84 23.49 -17.75
CA GLU A 7 21.45 23.92 -17.74
C GLU A 7 20.73 23.49 -16.45
N LEU A 8 21.09 22.33 -15.87
CA LEU A 8 20.53 21.84 -14.62
C LEU A 8 20.95 22.72 -13.43
N ILE A 9 22.24 23.07 -13.37
CA ILE A 9 22.80 23.95 -12.34
C ILE A 9 22.17 25.34 -12.44
N GLU A 10 22.07 25.90 -13.65
CA GLU A 10 21.46 27.22 -13.83
C GLU A 10 19.98 27.22 -13.41
N ARG A 11 19.23 26.17 -13.77
CA ARG A 11 17.84 25.99 -13.33
C ARG A 11 17.75 25.94 -11.80
N ASP A 12 18.52 25.06 -11.16
CA ASP A 12 18.43 24.84 -9.72
C ASP A 12 18.97 26.02 -8.90
N SER A 13 19.86 26.84 -9.47
CA SER A 13 20.34 28.08 -8.84
C SER A 13 19.25 29.16 -8.68
N LYS A 14 18.19 29.09 -9.50
CA LYS A 14 17.07 30.04 -9.51
C LYS A 14 15.81 29.50 -8.81
N ARG A 15 15.84 28.24 -8.34
CA ARG A 15 14.67 27.58 -7.75
C ARG A 15 14.60 27.79 -6.25
N ASP A 16 13.41 28.16 -5.79
CA ASP A 16 13.07 28.12 -4.37
C ASP A 16 12.34 26.81 -4.05
N ILE A 17 13.12 25.79 -3.70
CA ILE A 17 12.59 24.46 -3.38
C ILE A 17 11.65 24.52 -2.16
N TRP A 18 11.87 25.45 -1.23
CA TRP A 18 11.01 25.60 -0.06
C TRP A 18 9.63 26.11 -0.46
N GLN A 19 9.58 27.17 -1.27
CA GLN A 19 8.31 27.70 -1.75
C GLN A 19 7.57 26.69 -2.64
N GLU A 20 8.27 26.00 -3.55
CA GLU A 20 7.68 24.95 -4.38
C GLU A 20 7.05 23.81 -3.53
N THR A 21 7.72 23.43 -2.43
CA THR A 21 7.21 22.40 -1.51
C THR A 21 5.97 22.88 -0.76
N LEU A 22 5.96 24.13 -0.29
CA LEU A 22 4.80 24.73 0.37
C LEU A 22 3.60 24.81 -0.60
N ASP A 23 3.84 25.28 -1.83
CA ASP A 23 2.82 25.39 -2.86
C ASP A 23 2.22 24.02 -3.20
N ALA A 24 3.06 22.97 -3.27
CA ALA A 24 2.59 21.59 -3.49
C ALA A 24 1.68 21.10 -2.34
N VAL A 25 2.04 21.37 -1.08
CA VAL A 25 1.19 21.02 0.07
C VAL A 25 -0.14 21.76 0.03
N VAL A 26 -0.13 23.05 -0.31
CA VAL A 26 -1.36 23.86 -0.47
C VAL A 26 -2.22 23.31 -1.61
N ALA A 27 -1.63 22.97 -2.75
CA ALA A 27 -2.31 22.37 -3.88
C ALA A 27 -2.98 21.03 -3.51
N ILE A 28 -2.27 20.14 -2.82
CA ILE A 28 -2.80 18.86 -2.33
C ILE A 28 -3.98 19.09 -1.39
N LYS A 29 -3.86 20.03 -0.43
CA LYS A 29 -4.96 20.38 0.48
C LYS A 29 -6.17 20.97 -0.24
N ALA A 30 -5.95 21.69 -1.33
CA ALA A 30 -6.99 22.22 -2.21
C ALA A 30 -7.57 21.16 -3.18
N GLY A 31 -7.14 19.90 -3.09
CA GLY A 31 -7.59 18.80 -3.96
C GLY A 31 -6.98 18.84 -5.37
N LYS A 32 -6.01 19.71 -5.63
CA LYS A 32 -5.22 19.73 -6.88
C LYS A 32 -4.15 18.65 -6.79
N THR A 33 -4.56 17.40 -6.97
CA THR A 33 -3.64 16.28 -7.08
C THR A 33 -3.10 16.20 -8.51
N GLY A 34 -1.84 15.76 -8.65
CA GLY A 34 -1.27 15.43 -9.95
C GLY A 34 -1.89 14.16 -10.52
N HIS A 35 -1.07 13.32 -11.15
CA HIS A 35 -1.53 12.02 -11.64
C HIS A 35 -2.06 11.16 -10.48
N VAL A 36 -3.32 10.73 -10.59
CA VAL A 36 -3.95 9.79 -9.66
C VAL A 36 -4.00 8.44 -10.36
N GLU A 37 -3.28 7.47 -9.80
CA GLU A 37 -3.31 6.08 -10.25
C GLU A 37 -4.07 5.23 -9.22
N THR A 38 -5.15 4.61 -9.66
CA THR A 38 -5.92 3.70 -8.81
C THR A 38 -5.28 2.32 -8.89
N VAL A 39 -4.69 1.87 -7.78
CA VAL A 39 -4.10 0.54 -7.68
C VAL A 39 -5.09 -0.44 -7.04
N GLU A 40 -5.38 -1.53 -7.73
CA GLU A 40 -6.19 -2.62 -7.17
C GLU A 40 -5.43 -3.33 -6.05
N LEU A 41 -5.96 -3.26 -4.83
CA LEU A 41 -5.37 -3.96 -3.69
C LEU A 41 -5.46 -5.48 -3.88
N PRO A 42 -4.39 -6.25 -3.59
CA PRO A 42 -4.45 -7.70 -3.58
C PRO A 42 -5.55 -8.22 -2.64
N SER A 43 -6.18 -9.34 -3.00
CA SER A 43 -7.30 -9.90 -2.23
C SER A 43 -6.93 -10.20 -0.78
N VAL A 44 -5.67 -10.58 -0.52
CA VAL A 44 -5.17 -10.83 0.84
C VAL A 44 -5.12 -9.56 1.68
N THR A 45 -4.74 -8.43 1.10
CA THR A 45 -4.69 -7.13 1.78
C THR A 45 -6.09 -6.67 2.14
N ARG A 46 -7.05 -6.81 1.20
CA ARG A 46 -8.47 -6.51 1.45
C ARG A 46 -9.04 -7.38 2.56
N ALA A 47 -8.73 -8.68 2.55
CA ALA A 47 -9.17 -9.61 3.58
C ALA A 47 -8.65 -9.21 4.97
N ARG A 48 -7.35 -8.93 5.10
CA ARG A 48 -6.76 -8.51 6.38
C ARG A 48 -7.37 -7.22 6.90
N GLN A 49 -7.48 -6.20 6.04
CA GLN A 49 -8.07 -4.91 6.40
C GLN A 49 -9.55 -5.07 6.78
N GLY A 50 -10.27 -5.93 6.06
CA GLY A 50 -11.67 -6.28 6.36
C GLY A 50 -11.83 -6.91 7.74
N VAL A 51 -10.92 -7.80 8.16
CA VAL A 51 -10.93 -8.37 9.52
C VAL A 51 -10.47 -7.33 10.56
N GLY A 52 -9.65 -6.35 10.18
CA GLY A 52 -9.16 -5.29 11.08
C GLY A 52 -7.90 -5.67 11.85
N LEU A 53 -7.12 -6.64 11.35
CA LEU A 53 -5.92 -7.14 12.02
C LEU A 53 -4.63 -6.51 11.48
N SER A 54 -3.62 -6.41 12.35
CA SER A 54 -2.24 -6.11 11.92
C SER A 54 -1.69 -7.25 11.07
N GLN A 55 -0.63 -6.99 10.28
CA GLN A 55 0.05 -8.03 9.50
C GLN A 55 0.53 -9.18 10.40
N SER A 56 1.05 -8.87 11.59
CA SER A 56 1.53 -9.90 12.53
C SER A 56 0.41 -10.80 13.04
N ARG A 57 -0.72 -10.23 13.48
CA ARG A 57 -1.87 -11.02 13.96
C ARG A 57 -2.50 -11.83 12.84
N PHE A 58 -2.64 -11.24 11.65
CA PHE A 58 -3.22 -11.95 10.51
C PHE A 58 -2.31 -13.07 10.00
N ALA A 59 -0.99 -12.87 10.00
CA ALA A 59 -0.03 -13.92 9.66
C ALA A 59 -0.11 -15.10 10.64
N ALA A 60 -0.22 -14.81 11.95
CA ALA A 60 -0.42 -15.83 12.98
C ALA A 60 -1.74 -16.60 12.78
N LEU A 61 -2.84 -15.90 12.46
CA LEU A 61 -4.14 -16.50 12.13
C LEU A 61 -4.04 -17.47 10.94
N LEU A 62 -3.32 -17.06 9.89
CA LEU A 62 -3.12 -17.87 8.70
C LEU A 62 -2.06 -18.98 8.89
N GLY A 63 -1.36 -19.02 10.02
CA GLY A 63 -0.29 -19.98 10.29
C GLY A 63 0.95 -19.78 9.41
N VAL A 64 1.24 -18.54 9.00
CA VAL A 64 2.40 -18.21 8.15
C VAL A 64 3.29 -17.15 8.77
N SER A 65 4.51 -17.02 8.28
CA SER A 65 5.40 -15.93 8.71
C SER A 65 4.86 -14.57 8.23
N VAL A 66 5.17 -13.49 8.98
CA VAL A 66 4.86 -12.12 8.56
C VAL A 66 5.45 -11.81 7.19
N ARG A 67 6.67 -12.31 6.91
CA ARG A 67 7.32 -12.15 5.61
C ARG A 67 6.54 -12.82 4.49
N THR A 68 5.99 -14.01 4.73
CA THR A 68 5.12 -14.71 3.76
C THR A 68 3.87 -13.88 3.44
N LEU A 69 3.20 -13.34 4.47
CA LEU A 69 2.05 -12.47 4.27
C LEU A 69 2.43 -11.21 3.47
N GLN A 70 3.56 -10.57 3.80
CA GLN A 70 4.05 -9.39 3.08
C GLN A 70 4.37 -9.69 1.61
N ASP A 71 4.95 -10.85 1.31
CA ASP A 71 5.20 -11.28 -0.08
C ASP A 71 3.88 -11.45 -0.86
N TRP A 72 2.79 -11.89 -0.21
CA TRP A 72 1.47 -11.98 -0.82
C TRP A 72 0.82 -10.60 -0.99
N GLU A 73 0.85 -9.74 0.03
CA GLU A 73 0.27 -8.39 -0.02
C GLU A 73 0.98 -7.46 -1.01
N GLN A 74 2.25 -7.73 -1.30
CA GLN A 74 3.04 -6.97 -2.28
C GLN A 74 3.08 -7.65 -3.66
N GLY A 75 2.36 -8.77 -3.84
CA GLY A 75 2.25 -9.48 -5.12
C GLY A 75 3.51 -10.22 -5.56
N ARG A 76 4.56 -10.30 -4.73
CA ARG A 76 5.79 -11.05 -5.03
C ARG A 76 5.57 -12.55 -5.10
N ARG A 77 4.62 -13.08 -4.31
CA ARG A 77 4.24 -14.49 -4.30
C ARG A 77 2.72 -14.63 -4.23
N LYS A 78 2.23 -15.79 -4.65
CA LYS A 78 0.81 -16.15 -4.52
C LYS A 78 0.59 -17.04 -3.29
N PRO A 79 -0.56 -16.91 -2.58
CA PRO A 79 -0.92 -17.83 -1.52
C PRO A 79 -1.14 -19.25 -2.06
N SER A 80 -0.94 -20.26 -1.20
CA SER A 80 -1.30 -21.64 -1.52
C SER A 80 -2.82 -21.79 -1.71
N GLY A 81 -3.29 -22.89 -2.28
CA GLY A 81 -4.73 -23.16 -2.44
C GLY A 81 -5.50 -23.10 -1.11
N ALA A 82 -4.96 -23.75 -0.08
CA ALA A 82 -5.54 -23.71 1.27
C ALA A 82 -5.56 -22.29 1.87
N ALA A 83 -4.47 -21.54 1.71
CA ALA A 83 -4.40 -20.15 2.18
C ALA A 83 -5.42 -19.26 1.44
N ASN A 84 -5.61 -19.45 0.13
CA ASN A 84 -6.63 -18.72 -0.63
C ASN A 84 -8.04 -18.99 -0.13
N SER A 85 -8.37 -20.23 0.27
CA SER A 85 -9.67 -20.54 0.88
C SER A 85 -9.89 -19.76 2.17
N LEU A 86 -8.88 -19.71 3.05
CA LEU A 86 -8.99 -18.97 4.32
C LEU A 86 -9.02 -17.44 4.10
N ILE A 87 -8.24 -16.93 3.15
CA ILE A 87 -8.28 -15.52 2.73
C ILE A 87 -9.66 -15.16 2.15
N ARG A 88 -10.31 -16.07 1.42
CA ARG A 88 -11.66 -15.87 0.91
C ARG A 88 -12.67 -15.78 2.06
N ILE A 89 -12.59 -16.68 3.04
CA ILE A 89 -13.43 -16.63 4.25
C ILE A 89 -13.19 -15.30 4.99
N ALA A 90 -11.94 -14.90 5.18
CA ALA A 90 -11.58 -13.64 5.83
C ALA A 90 -12.19 -12.41 5.13
N ARG A 91 -12.36 -12.48 3.81
CA ARG A 91 -12.95 -11.40 3.02
C ARG A 91 -14.49 -11.41 3.06
N GLU A 92 -15.10 -12.58 2.99
CA GLU A 92 -16.57 -12.72 2.90
C GLU A 92 -17.24 -12.73 4.27
N ARG A 93 -16.57 -13.28 5.29
CA ARG A 93 -17.06 -13.45 6.67
C ARG A 93 -15.97 -13.04 7.69
N PRO A 94 -15.58 -11.75 7.72
CA PRO A 94 -14.57 -11.27 8.66
C PRO A 94 -15.01 -11.41 10.12
N ASP A 95 -16.31 -11.43 10.39
CA ASP A 95 -16.94 -11.68 11.68
C ASP A 95 -16.48 -12.99 12.32
N VAL A 96 -16.51 -14.10 11.55
CA VAL A 96 -16.11 -15.42 12.03
C VAL A 96 -14.65 -15.44 12.50
N LEU A 97 -13.77 -14.73 11.78
CA LEU A 97 -12.37 -14.68 12.15
C LEU A 97 -12.09 -13.75 13.33
N ARG A 98 -12.92 -12.73 13.55
CA ARG A 98 -12.84 -11.91 14.76
C ARG A 98 -13.28 -12.72 15.98
N GLU A 99 -14.40 -13.43 15.89
CA GLU A 99 -14.90 -14.27 16.99
C GLU A 99 -13.92 -15.37 17.40
N VAL A 100 -13.21 -15.99 16.44
CA VAL A 100 -12.29 -17.10 16.74
C VAL A 100 -10.93 -16.62 17.28
N PHE A 101 -10.53 -15.37 17.01
CA PHE A 101 -9.19 -14.84 17.31
C PHE A 101 -9.17 -13.57 18.19
N GLU A 102 -10.33 -13.20 18.76
CA GLU A 102 -10.43 -12.38 19.98
C GLU A 102 -9.97 -13.18 21.21
#